data_AF-A0A959WHY0-F1
#
_entry.id   AF-A0A959WHY0-F1
#
_cell.length_a   1.000
_cell.length_b   1.000
_cell.length_c   1.000
_cell.angle_alpha   90.00
_cell.angle_beta   90.00
_cell.angle_gamma   90.00
#
_symmetry.space_group_name_H-M   'P 1'
#
loop_
_entity.id
_entity.type
_entity.pdbx_description
1 polymer ?
#
loop_
_entity_poly.entity_id
_entity_poly.type
_entity_poly.pdbx_seq_one_letter_code
_entity_poly.pdbx_strand_id
1 'polypeptide(L)'
;MANIKQQKKRILISERQRSRNLRYRSTMKTLTRGLIEAAEQGADDIAERARALEHLIDRAAAEGVIHKNTAARRKRRVAHIAAGTTAA
;
A
#
# COMPACT_ATOMS: atom_id res chain seq x y z
N MET A 1 -25.10 -9.80 -15.29
CA MET A 1 -26.24 -9.80 -14.35
C MET A 1 -26.27 -11.13 -13.63
N ALA A 2 -26.34 -11.15 -12.29
CA ALA A 2 -26.44 -12.40 -11.53
C ALA A 2 -27.91 -12.79 -11.37
N ASN A 3 -28.27 -13.99 -11.83
CA ASN A 3 -29.67 -14.43 -11.79
C ASN A 3 -30.00 -15.14 -10.46
N ILE A 4 -29.00 -15.67 -9.76
CA ILE A 4 -29.16 -16.36 -8.47
C ILE A 4 -29.01 -15.37 -7.31
N LYS A 5 -29.89 -15.44 -6.30
CA LYS A 5 -29.88 -14.53 -5.12
C LYS A 5 -28.51 -14.48 -4.42
N GLN A 6 -27.88 -15.64 -4.21
CA GLN A 6 -26.54 -15.73 -3.62
C GLN A 6 -25.48 -15.00 -4.46
N GLN A 7 -25.55 -15.09 -5.79
CA GLN A 7 -24.61 -14.42 -6.67
C GLN A 7 -24.78 -12.90 -6.63
N LYS A 8 -26.03 -12.39 -6.61
CA LYS A 8 -26.31 -10.96 -6.41
C LYS A 8 -25.66 -10.44 -5.12
N LYS A 9 -25.78 -11.19 -4.02
CA LYS A 9 -25.11 -10.86 -2.74
C LYS A 9 -23.58 -10.86 -2.87
N ARG A 10 -22.99 -11.83 -3.57
CA ARG A 10 -21.53 -11.90 -3.78
C ARG A 10 -21.01 -10.72 -4.58
N ILE A 11 -21.75 -10.24 -5.59
CA ILE A 11 -21.39 -9.04 -6.36
C ILE A 11 -21.28 -7.81 -5.44
N LEU A 12 -22.29 -7.56 -4.60
CA LEU A 12 -22.30 -6.43 -3.68
C LEU A 12 -21.14 -6.48 -2.66
N ILE A 13 -20.84 -7.67 -2.14
CA ILE A 13 -19.71 -7.87 -1.22
C ILE A 13 -18.39 -7.62 -1.93
N SER A 14 -18.22 -8.15 -3.14
CA SER A 14 -17.02 -7.99 -3.96
C SER A 14 -16.76 -6.52 -4.29
N GLU A 15 -17.80 -5.77 -4.65
CA GLU A 15 -17.69 -4.34 -4.93
C GLU A 15 -17.25 -3.53 -3.71
N ARG A 16 -17.83 -3.80 -2.53
CA ARG A 16 -17.43 -3.17 -1.27
C ARG A 16 -15.97 -3.48 -0.90
N GLN A 17 -15.55 -4.73 -1.06
CA GLN A 17 -14.17 -5.13 -0.80
C GLN A 17 -13.21 -4.49 -1.82
N ARG A 18 -13.60 -4.44 -3.09
CA ARG A 18 -12.83 -3.80 -4.17
C ARG A 18 -12.63 -2.32 -3.88
N SER A 19 -13.66 -1.57 -3.51
CA SER A 19 -13.54 -0.13 -3.23
C SER A 19 -12.66 0.13 -2.01
N ARG A 20 -12.79 -0.65 -0.94
CA ARG A 20 -11.90 -0.59 0.23
C ARG A 20 -10.45 -0.86 -0.17
N ASN A 21 -10.20 -1.97 -0.85
CA ASN A 21 -8.84 -2.38 -1.23
C ASN A 21 -8.20 -1.40 -2.23
N LEU A 22 -9.01 -0.80 -3.11
CA LEU A 22 -8.55 0.23 -4.04
C LEU A 22 -8.00 1.44 -3.30
N ARG A 23 -8.70 1.92 -2.25
CA ARG A 23 -8.24 3.07 -1.44
C ARG A 23 -6.88 2.83 -0.83
N TYR A 24 -6.68 1.69 -0.17
CA TYR A 24 -5.37 1.34 0.41
C TYR A 24 -4.28 1.22 -0.66
N ARG A 25 -4.58 0.62 -1.81
CA ARG A 25 -3.60 0.45 -2.90
C ARG A 25 -3.22 1.78 -3.53
N SER A 26 -4.16 2.67 -3.77
CA SER A 26 -3.89 3.98 -4.34
C SER A 26 -3.11 4.86 -3.38
N THR A 27 -3.49 4.92 -2.10
CA THR A 27 -2.76 5.70 -1.09
C THR A 27 -1.33 5.20 -0.91
N MET A 28 -1.12 3.87 -0.81
CA MET A 28 0.23 3.29 -0.77
C MET A 28 1.06 3.71 -1.99
N LYS A 29 0.48 3.66 -3.20
CA LYS A 29 1.19 4.05 -4.43
C LYS A 29 1.57 5.53 -4.41
N THR A 30 0.65 6.41 -4.00
CA THR A 30 0.90 7.85 -3.92
C THR A 30 2.01 8.18 -2.93
N LEU A 31 1.95 7.63 -1.71
CA LEU A 31 2.98 7.86 -0.69
C LEU A 31 4.35 7.28 -1.10
N THR A 32 4.35 6.11 -1.76
CA THR A 32 5.60 5.53 -2.28
C THR A 32 6.24 6.45 -3.31
N ARG A 33 5.46 7.03 -4.23
CA ARG A 33 5.98 7.98 -5.21
C ARG A 33 6.52 9.23 -4.54
N GLY A 34 5.78 9.81 -3.60
CA GLY A 34 6.22 11.00 -2.86
C GLY A 34 7.46 10.76 -1.98
N LEU A 35 7.71 9.53 -1.53
CA LEU A 35 8.95 9.15 -0.85
C LEU A 35 10.13 9.09 -1.83
N ILE A 36 9.93 8.53 -3.02
CA ILE A 36 10.97 8.46 -4.05
C ILE A 36 11.36 9.86 -4.51
N GLU A 37 10.38 10.71 -4.81
CA GLU A 37 10.61 12.10 -5.22
C GLU A 37 11.36 12.89 -4.12
N ALA A 38 11.00 12.70 -2.85
CA ALA A 38 11.70 13.33 -1.72
C ALA A 38 13.15 12.83 -1.57
N ALA A 39 13.38 11.54 -1.80
CA ALA A 39 14.72 10.95 -1.78
C ALA A 39 15.60 11.46 -2.93
N GLU A 40 15.04 11.64 -4.13
CA GLU A 40 15.75 12.23 -5.27
C GLU A 40 16.10 13.70 -5.05
N GLN A 41 15.25 14.44 -4.33
CA GLN A 41 15.44 15.86 -4.03
C GLN A 41 16.29 16.11 -2.78
N GLY A 42 16.63 15.08 -2.01
CA GLY A 42 17.40 15.22 -0.76
C GLY A 42 16.63 15.95 0.35
N ALA A 43 15.31 15.78 0.43
CA ALA A 43 14.48 16.46 1.42
C ALA A 43 14.70 15.91 2.85
N ASP A 44 14.59 16.77 3.87
CA ASP A 44 14.78 16.36 5.27
C ASP A 44 13.62 15.52 5.83
N ASP A 45 12.46 15.48 5.14
CA ASP A 45 11.24 14.81 5.60
C ASP A 45 11.12 13.33 5.20
N ILE A 46 12.16 12.75 4.59
CA ILE A 46 12.19 11.36 4.12
C ILE A 46 11.86 10.38 5.26
N ALA A 47 12.43 10.60 6.45
CA ALA A 47 12.21 9.72 7.60
C ALA A 47 10.76 9.72 8.10
N GLU A 48 10.08 10.86 8.03
CA GLU A 48 8.66 10.99 8.40
C GLU A 48 7.76 10.31 7.36
N ARG A 49 8.03 10.55 6.08
CA ARG A 49 7.31 9.92 4.97
C ARG A 49 7.46 8.39 4.98
N ALA A 50 8.67 7.90 5.27
CA ALA A 50 8.94 6.47 5.39
C ALA A 50 8.13 5.84 6.53
N ARG A 51 8.14 6.43 7.74
CA ARG A 51 7.35 5.96 8.89
C ARG A 51 5.85 5.93 8.59
N ALA A 52 5.33 6.98 7.96
CA ALA A 52 3.91 7.04 7.58
C ALA A 52 3.54 5.93 6.58
N LEU A 53 4.41 5.66 5.60
CA LEU A 53 4.21 4.59 4.61
C LEU A 53 4.31 3.20 5.23
N GLU A 54 5.26 2.95 6.13
CA GLU A 54 5.40 1.68 6.84
C GLU A 54 4.16 1.37 7.68
N HIS A 55 3.65 2.35 8.43
CA HIS A 55 2.41 2.20 9.21
C HIS A 55 1.22 1.84 8.33
N LEU A 56 1.09 2.49 7.17
CA LEU A 56 0.02 2.17 6.21
C LEU A 56 0.16 0.73 5.65
N ILE A 57 1.39 0.30 5.36
CA ILE A 57 1.67 -1.06 4.86
C ILE A 57 1.28 -2.11 5.90
N ASP A 58 1.66 -1.90 7.17
CA ASP A 58 1.34 -2.85 8.24
C ASP A 58 -0.16 -2.90 8.52
N ARG A 59 -0.85 -1.74 8.49
CA ARG A 59 -2.31 -1.69 8.56
C ARG A 59 -2.97 -2.43 7.39
N ALA A 60 -2.46 -2.25 6.16
CA ALA A 60 -2.99 -2.94 4.98
C ALA A 60 -2.79 -4.46 5.06
N ALA A 61 -1.72 -4.93 5.73
CA ALA A 61 -1.49 -6.34 5.97
C ALA A 61 -2.44 -6.91 7.03
N ALA A 62 -2.64 -6.18 8.14
CA ALA A 62 -3.58 -6.55 9.21
C ALA A 62 -5.03 -6.66 8.70
N GLU A 63 -5.45 -5.73 7.84
CA GLU A 63 -6.78 -5.70 7.21
C GLU A 63 -6.94 -6.71 6.05
N GLY A 64 -5.90 -7.50 5.74
CA GLY A 64 -5.91 -8.51 4.69
C GLY A 64 -5.97 -7.94 3.26
N VAL A 65 -5.65 -6.66 3.07
CA VAL A 65 -5.62 -6.02 1.74
C VAL A 65 -4.40 -6.49 0.93
N ILE A 66 -3.29 -6.76 1.63
CA ILE A 66 -2.06 -7.31 1.07
C ILE A 66 -1.58 -8.50 1.91
N HIS A 67 -0.93 -9.45 1.24
CA HIS A 67 -0.31 -10.58 1.94
C HIS A 67 0.92 -10.14 2.75
N LYS A 68 1.19 -10.81 3.88
CA LYS A 68 2.34 -10.55 4.77
C LYS A 68 3.68 -10.46 4.03
N ASN A 69 3.91 -11.36 3.06
CA ASN A 69 5.15 -11.34 2.26
C ASN A 69 5.22 -10.10 1.36
N THR A 70 4.08 -9.64 0.84
CA THR A 70 4.04 -8.42 0.03
C THR A 70 4.28 -7.18 0.89
N ALA A 71 3.76 -7.16 2.12
CA ALA A 71 4.07 -6.12 3.09
C ALA A 71 5.57 -6.09 3.41
N ALA A 72 6.17 -7.25 3.75
CA ALA A 72 7.59 -7.37 4.04
C ALA A 72 8.49 -6.89 2.89
N ARG A 73 8.19 -7.29 1.64
CA ARG A 73 8.93 -6.80 0.45
C ARG A 73 8.84 -5.29 0.30
N ARG A 74 7.67 -4.70 0.55
CA ARG A 74 7.48 -3.24 0.44
C ARG A 74 8.20 -2.49 1.55
N LYS A 75 8.14 -2.96 2.80
CA LYS A 75 8.91 -2.36 3.91
C LYS A 75 10.41 -2.40 3.64
N ARG A 76 10.93 -3.53 3.16
CA ARG A 76 12.33 -3.62 2.72
C ARG A 76 12.69 -2.54 1.70
N ARG A 77 11.82 -2.33 0.70
CA ARG A 77 12.05 -1.29 -0.32
C ARG A 77 12.00 0.12 0.28
N VAL A 78 11.07 0.41 1.19
CA VAL A 78 10.98 1.71 1.89
C VAL A 78 12.25 1.97 2.69
N ALA A 79 12.73 0.98 3.44
CA ALA A 79 13.98 1.08 4.21
C ALA A 79 15.20 1.36 3.30
N HIS A 80 15.29 0.70 2.14
CA HIS A 80 16.36 0.96 1.17
C HIS A 80 16.32 2.39 0.61
N ILE A 81 15.13 2.89 0.29
CA ILE A 81 14.94 4.27 -0.21
C ILE A 81 15.33 5.27 0.89
N ALA A 82 14.88 5.07 2.11
CA ALA A 82 15.20 5.94 3.24
C ALA A 82 16.69 5.94 3.59
N ALA A 83 17.38 4.81 3.40
CA ALA A 83 18.83 4.67 3.60
C ALA A 83 19.67 5.13 2.40
N GLY A 84 19.05 5.59 1.29
CA GLY A 84 19.74 5.98 0.07
C GLY A 84 20.49 4.85 -0.65
N THR A 85 20.22 3.57 -0.30
CA THR A 85 20.89 2.43 -0.89
C THR A 85 20.03 1.87 -2.02
N THR A 86 20.36 2.20 -3.27
CA THR A 86 19.65 1.72 -4.46
C THR A 86 19.90 0.21 -4.64
N ALA A 87 19.07 -0.63 -4.02
CA ALA A 87 19.06 -2.05 -4.31
C ALA A 87 18.29 -2.29 -5.62
N ALA A 88 19.03 -2.68 -6.66
CA ALA A 88 18.52 -3.15 -7.96
C ALA A 88 17.51 -4.30 -7.80
#